data_AF-A0A847HMY0-F1
#
_entry.id   AF-A0A847HMY0-F1
#
_cell.length_a   1.000
_cell.length_b   1.000
_cell.length_c   1.000
_cell.angle_alpha   90.00
_cell.angle_beta   90.00
_cell.angle_gamma   90.00
#
_symmetry.space_group_name_H-M   'P 1'
#
loop_
_entity.id
_entity.type
_entity.pdbx_description
1 polymer ?
#
loop_
_entity_poly.entity_id
_entity_poly.type
_entity_poly.pdbx_seq_one_letter_code
_entity_poly.pdbx_strand_id
1 'polypeptide(L)'
;MTKLLRKTGITFVEVCLAFLILGLVALPVFQFLTGSVKETERFYTETIAISRAKFIMDSLMFQMPWQAIGAGNPCSFEDRKGVAGIKQFISRSVPQMFGEGCETSDPDVFKGDGLYTCRKGFKFRARVKVVDLDQDSSGAPIQFTMQLPGKPTQYFKIKDLVPKDSYGKFNLMKKIVVQVKWSNIKNLDPNEDTRANSVFLVGFKSDLEG
;
A
#
# COMPACT_ATOMS: atom_id res chain seq x y z
N MET A 1 11.86 65.14 -51.70
CA MET A 1 11.86 63.75 -51.19
C MET A 1 11.09 63.71 -49.87
N THR A 2 9.78 63.49 -49.93
CA THR A 2 8.91 63.44 -48.76
C THR A 2 8.45 62.00 -48.57
N LYS A 3 9.02 61.30 -47.58
CA LYS A 3 8.53 59.99 -47.13
C LYS A 3 7.15 60.19 -46.50
N LEU A 4 6.11 59.84 -47.24
CA LEU A 4 4.75 59.68 -46.71
C LEU A 4 4.75 58.49 -45.76
N LEU A 5 4.92 58.76 -44.46
CA LEU A 5 4.61 57.80 -43.40
C LEU A 5 3.10 57.59 -43.42
N ARG A 6 2.68 56.49 -44.06
CA ARG A 6 1.30 56.01 -44.06
C ARG A 6 0.92 55.71 -42.60
N LYS A 7 0.13 56.57 -41.97
CA LYS A 7 -0.56 56.27 -40.72
C LYS A 7 -1.71 55.31 -41.03
N THR A 8 -1.40 54.02 -41.15
CA THR A 8 -2.42 52.96 -41.17
C THR A 8 -2.93 52.79 -39.74
N GLY A 9 -4.20 53.12 -39.51
CA GLY A 9 -4.87 52.77 -38.26
C GLY A 9 -5.01 51.25 -38.17
N ILE A 10 -4.77 50.70 -36.98
CA ILE A 10 -4.97 49.27 -36.70
C ILE A 10 -6.43 48.94 -37.04
N THR A 11 -6.62 48.05 -38.01
CA THR A 11 -7.98 47.64 -38.40
C THR A 11 -8.52 46.61 -37.41
N PHE A 12 -9.83 46.61 -37.16
CA PHE A 12 -10.46 45.63 -36.26
C PHE A 12 -10.12 44.17 -36.64
N VAL A 13 -9.96 43.92 -37.96
CA VAL A 13 -9.52 42.63 -38.50
C VAL A 13 -8.13 42.25 -38.03
N GLU A 14 -7.18 43.18 -38.01
CA GLU A 14 -5.82 42.96 -37.47
C GLU A 14 -5.84 42.62 -35.99
N VAL A 15 -6.71 43.28 -35.21
CA VAL A 15 -6.87 42.98 -33.77
C VAL A 15 -7.43 41.57 -33.58
N CYS A 16 -8.49 41.19 -34.30
CA CYS A 16 -9.04 39.84 -34.26
C CYS A 16 -8.02 38.77 -34.69
N LEU A 17 -7.25 39.05 -35.74
CA LEU A 17 -6.22 38.13 -36.23
C LEU A 17 -5.08 37.97 -35.23
N ALA A 18 -4.66 39.05 -34.58
CA ALA A 18 -3.66 39.03 -33.51
C ALA A 18 -4.11 38.19 -32.31
N PHE A 19 -5.38 38.31 -31.87
CA PHE A 19 -5.93 37.47 -30.79
C PHE A 19 -5.99 35.99 -31.18
N LEU A 20 -6.32 35.69 -32.44
CA LEU A 20 -6.40 34.31 -32.94
C LEU A 20 -5.01 33.65 -32.98
N ILE A 21 -3.99 34.38 -33.46
CA ILE A 21 -2.60 33.93 -33.42
C ILE A 21 -2.12 33.75 -31.98
N LEU A 22 -2.43 34.69 -31.09
CA LEU A 22 -2.04 34.61 -29.67
C LEU A 22 -2.68 33.40 -28.97
N GLY A 23 -3.96 33.11 -29.26
CA GLY A 23 -4.64 31.90 -28.78
C GLY A 23 -3.99 30.61 -29.30
N LEU A 24 -3.67 30.55 -30.60
CA LEU A 24 -2.99 29.39 -31.20
C LEU A 24 -1.60 29.14 -30.60
N VAL A 25 -0.85 30.20 -30.28
CA VAL A 25 0.47 30.09 -29.64
C VAL A 25 0.36 29.69 -28.17
N ALA A 26 -0.70 30.09 -27.47
CA ALA A 26 -0.91 29.74 -26.06
C ALA A 26 -1.32 28.27 -25.85
N LEU A 27 -2.02 27.65 -26.80
CA LEU A 27 -2.47 26.25 -26.72
C LEU A 27 -1.34 25.23 -26.46
N PRO A 28 -0.23 25.20 -27.23
CA PRO A 28 0.85 24.26 -26.99
C PRO A 28 1.56 24.50 -25.64
N VAL A 29 1.66 25.76 -25.19
CA VAL A 29 2.21 26.10 -23.87
C VAL A 29 1.32 25.53 -22.76
N PHE A 30 0.00 25.67 -22.90
CA PHE A 30 -0.95 25.11 -21.94
C PHE A 30 -0.92 23.58 -21.91
N GLN A 31 -0.82 22.92 -23.07
CA GLN A 31 -0.66 21.47 -23.17
C GLN A 31 0.64 20.99 -22.52
N PHE A 32 1.75 21.71 -22.72
CA PHE A 32 3.03 21.38 -22.12
C PHE A 32 3.02 21.51 -20.59
N LEU A 33 2.41 22.58 -20.07
CA LEU A 33 2.26 22.81 -18.63
C LEU A 33 1.35 21.76 -17.99
N THR A 34 0.19 21.47 -18.59
CA THR A 34 -0.74 20.47 -18.07
C THR A 34 -0.17 19.05 -18.13
N GLY A 35 0.61 18.72 -19.17
CA GLY A 35 1.35 17.47 -19.27
C GLY A 35 2.33 17.29 -18.11
N SER A 36 3.17 18.30 -17.87
CA SER A 36 4.17 18.30 -16.78
C SER A 36 3.52 18.15 -15.40
N VAL A 37 2.38 18.83 -15.16
CA VAL A 37 1.64 18.72 -13.90
C VAL A 37 1.08 17.30 -13.72
N LYS A 38 0.52 16.70 -14.78
CA LYS A 38 -0.03 15.33 -14.72
C LYS A 38 1.04 14.29 -14.41
N GLU A 39 2.23 14.41 -14.99
CA GLU A 39 3.35 13.52 -14.68
C GLU A 39 3.80 13.69 -13.23
N THR A 40 3.91 14.94 -12.76
CA THR A 40 4.27 15.23 -11.37
C THR A 40 3.26 14.63 -10.39
N GLU A 41 1.96 14.72 -10.68
CA GLU A 41 0.90 14.09 -9.86
C GLU A 41 0.99 12.55 -9.88
N ARG A 42 1.35 11.95 -11.02
CA ARG A 42 1.57 10.50 -11.12
C ARG A 42 2.75 10.05 -10.24
N PHE A 43 3.90 10.71 -10.33
CA PHE A 43 5.05 10.39 -9.48
C PHE A 43 4.76 10.60 -7.99
N TYR A 44 4.01 11.65 -7.66
CA TYR A 44 3.60 11.93 -6.29
C TYR A 44 2.70 10.82 -5.72
N THR A 45 1.69 10.37 -6.48
CA THR A 45 0.80 9.29 -6.03
C THR A 45 1.53 7.96 -5.88
N GLU A 46 2.39 7.61 -6.83
CA GLU A 46 3.22 6.40 -6.75
C GLU A 46 4.14 6.42 -5.52
N THR A 47 4.81 7.54 -5.26
CA THR A 47 5.70 7.69 -4.09
C THR A 47 4.93 7.51 -2.78
N ILE A 48 3.71 8.05 -2.69
CA ILE A 48 2.85 7.86 -1.51
C ILE A 48 2.43 6.40 -1.35
N ALA A 49 2.04 5.75 -2.45
CA ALA A 49 1.63 4.35 -2.41
C ALA A 49 2.77 3.45 -1.91
N ILE A 50 3.99 3.67 -2.40
CA ILE A 50 5.20 2.95 -1.97
C ILE A 50 5.51 3.25 -0.50
N SER A 51 5.50 4.53 -0.11
CA SER A 51 5.74 4.94 1.27
C SER A 51 4.74 4.30 2.23
N ARG A 52 3.46 4.19 1.83
CA ARG A 52 2.43 3.51 2.63
C ARG A 52 2.59 2.01 2.67
N ALA A 53 2.88 1.37 1.54
CA ALA A 53 3.14 -0.06 1.53
C ALA A 53 4.30 -0.40 2.47
N LYS A 54 5.38 0.38 2.43
CA LYS A 54 6.53 0.23 3.32
C LYS A 54 6.16 0.45 4.79
N PHE A 55 5.43 1.52 5.10
CA PHE A 55 4.98 1.79 6.47
C PHE A 55 4.17 0.62 7.05
N ILE A 56 3.20 0.10 6.29
CA ILE A 56 2.40 -1.06 6.72
C ILE A 56 3.29 -2.28 6.92
N MET A 57 4.20 -2.55 5.98
CA MET A 57 5.11 -3.68 6.06
C MET A 57 6.03 -3.61 7.28
N ASP A 58 6.66 -2.45 7.52
CA ASP A 58 7.57 -2.23 8.64
C ASP A 58 6.82 -2.36 9.97
N SER A 59 5.61 -1.80 10.08
CA SER A 59 4.76 -1.95 11.26
C SER A 59 4.36 -3.41 11.52
N LEU A 60 4.02 -4.17 10.48
CA LEU A 60 3.69 -5.60 10.62
C LEU A 60 4.92 -6.44 11.00
N MET A 61 6.08 -6.13 10.44
CA MET A 61 7.31 -6.87 10.71
C MET A 61 7.82 -6.62 12.12
N PHE A 62 7.89 -5.37 12.55
CA PHE A 62 8.65 -5.00 13.76
C PHE A 62 7.79 -4.58 14.96
N GLN A 63 6.60 -4.01 14.72
CA GLN A 63 5.81 -3.41 15.81
C GLN A 63 4.64 -4.29 16.24
N MET A 64 4.02 -5.00 15.30
CA MET A 64 2.90 -5.90 15.59
C MET A 64 3.40 -7.20 16.23
N PRO A 65 2.86 -7.64 17.37
CA PRO A 65 3.21 -8.94 17.91
C PRO A 65 2.72 -10.05 16.99
N TRP A 66 3.48 -11.15 16.91
CA TRP A 66 3.20 -12.30 16.04
C TRP A 66 1.75 -12.83 16.15
N GLN A 67 1.26 -12.89 17.38
CA GLN A 67 -0.03 -13.47 17.74
C GLN A 67 -1.21 -12.58 17.34
N ALA A 68 -0.98 -11.27 17.19
CA ALA A 68 -2.02 -10.33 16.77
C ALA A 68 -2.32 -10.41 15.27
N ILE A 69 -1.45 -11.03 14.48
CA ILE A 69 -1.59 -11.12 13.02
C ILE A 69 -2.28 -12.45 12.68
N GLY A 70 -3.55 -12.40 12.31
CA GLY A 70 -4.31 -13.55 11.82
C GLY A 70 -4.05 -13.85 10.35
N ALA A 71 -4.05 -15.13 9.98
CA ALA A 71 -4.04 -15.54 8.58
C ALA A 71 -5.37 -15.19 7.89
N GLY A 72 -5.33 -14.77 6.62
CA GLY A 72 -6.52 -14.41 5.88
C GLY A 72 -6.26 -13.53 4.66
N ASN A 73 -7.33 -13.26 3.90
CA ASN A 73 -7.31 -12.36 2.75
C ASN A 73 -8.63 -11.57 2.62
N PRO A 74 -8.80 -10.40 3.27
CA PRO A 74 -7.81 -9.68 4.07
C PRO A 74 -7.52 -10.38 5.41
N CYS A 75 -6.33 -10.13 5.98
CA CYS A 75 -5.96 -10.62 7.31
C CYS A 75 -6.83 -9.98 8.40
N SER A 76 -7.00 -10.69 9.52
CA SER A 76 -7.59 -10.14 10.74
C SER A 76 -6.50 -9.73 11.72
N PHE A 77 -6.73 -8.66 12.46
CA PHE A 77 -5.95 -8.25 13.61
C PHE A 77 -6.82 -8.36 14.85
N GLU A 78 -6.42 -9.22 15.78
CA GLU A 78 -7.18 -9.49 16.99
C GLU A 78 -6.22 -9.93 18.10
N ASP A 79 -6.54 -9.59 19.34
CA ASP A 79 -5.79 -10.07 20.49
C ASP A 79 -6.53 -11.21 21.18
N ARG A 80 -6.07 -12.44 20.90
CA ARG A 80 -6.67 -13.67 21.47
C ARG A 80 -6.20 -13.98 22.87
N LYS A 81 -5.07 -13.41 23.33
CA LYS A 81 -4.57 -13.63 24.69
C LYS A 81 -5.16 -12.65 25.71
N GLY A 82 -5.96 -11.69 25.24
CA GLY A 82 -6.64 -10.72 26.10
C GLY A 82 -5.67 -9.78 26.81
N VAL A 83 -4.51 -9.52 26.23
CA VAL A 83 -3.51 -8.59 26.75
C VAL A 83 -3.95 -7.16 26.42
N ALA A 84 -4.48 -6.45 27.42
CA ALA A 84 -5.02 -5.10 27.27
C ALA A 84 -4.12 -4.12 26.48
N GLY A 85 -2.79 -4.23 26.61
CA GLY A 85 -1.82 -3.42 25.85
C GLY A 85 -1.82 -3.68 24.35
N ILE A 86 -1.97 -4.94 23.91
CA ILE A 86 -2.02 -5.32 22.50
C ILE A 86 -3.33 -4.83 21.89
N LYS A 87 -4.44 -5.00 22.60
CA LYS A 87 -5.75 -4.50 22.18
C LYS A 87 -5.75 -2.98 21.93
N GLN A 88 -5.20 -2.19 22.87
CA GLN A 88 -5.06 -0.73 22.70
C GLN A 88 -4.11 -0.35 21.57
N PHE A 89 -3.05 -1.15 21.36
CA PHE A 89 -2.14 -0.94 20.26
C PHE A 89 -2.82 -1.19 18.90
N ILE A 90 -3.52 -2.31 18.73
CA ILE A 90 -4.24 -2.65 17.50
C ILE A 90 -5.27 -1.55 17.16
N SER A 91 -6.07 -1.12 18.15
CA SER A 91 -7.13 -0.14 17.94
C SER A 91 -6.61 1.24 17.51
N ARG A 92 -5.34 1.57 17.80
CA ARG A 92 -4.71 2.83 17.38
C ARG A 92 -3.89 2.65 16.09
N SER A 93 -3.13 1.57 16.00
CA SER A 93 -2.18 1.34 14.92
C SER A 93 -2.86 0.92 13.62
N VAL A 94 -3.88 0.06 13.67
CA VAL A 94 -4.54 -0.44 12.45
C VAL A 94 -5.24 0.69 11.67
N PRO A 95 -6.04 1.57 12.30
CA PRO A 95 -6.60 2.73 11.59
C PRO A 95 -5.53 3.67 11.02
N GLN A 96 -4.38 3.83 11.70
CA GLN A 96 -3.27 4.64 11.17
C GLN A 96 -2.59 4.01 9.95
N MET A 97 -2.56 2.68 9.88
CA MET A 97 -1.98 1.93 8.76
C MET A 97 -2.90 1.86 7.54
N PHE A 98 -4.19 1.60 7.76
CA PHE A 98 -5.14 1.27 6.70
C PHE A 98 -6.15 2.38 6.39
N GLY A 99 -6.32 3.36 7.28
CA GLY A 99 -7.29 4.43 7.14
C GLY A 99 -8.70 3.98 7.53
N GLU A 100 -9.68 4.32 6.69
CA GLU A 100 -11.10 4.03 6.93
C GLU A 100 -11.48 2.65 6.39
N GLY A 101 -12.49 2.01 6.98
CA GLY A 101 -13.02 0.73 6.49
C GLY A 101 -12.31 -0.54 7.00
N CYS A 102 -11.35 -0.39 7.92
CA CYS A 102 -10.68 -1.50 8.60
C CYS A 102 -11.45 -2.07 9.81
N GLU A 103 -12.54 -1.42 10.21
CA GLU A 103 -13.35 -1.83 11.36
C GLU A 103 -14.30 -2.97 11.00
N THR A 104 -14.47 -3.93 11.91
CA THR A 104 -15.46 -5.02 11.78
C THR A 104 -16.65 -4.74 12.71
N SER A 105 -17.70 -5.56 12.64
CA SER A 105 -18.81 -5.54 13.61
C SER A 105 -18.34 -5.73 15.06
N ASP A 106 -17.22 -6.43 15.24
CA ASP A 106 -16.59 -6.60 16.55
C ASP A 106 -15.55 -5.49 16.78
N PRO A 107 -15.64 -4.73 17.89
CA PRO A 107 -14.74 -3.60 18.18
C PRO A 107 -13.29 -4.04 18.45
N ASP A 108 -13.07 -5.33 18.65
CA ASP A 108 -11.78 -5.91 19.00
C ASP A 108 -11.09 -6.56 17.80
N VAL A 109 -11.77 -6.61 16.64
CA VAL A 109 -11.28 -7.27 15.43
C VAL A 109 -11.21 -6.28 14.29
N PHE A 110 -10.00 -6.04 13.80
CA PHE A 110 -9.77 -5.18 12.65
C PHE A 110 -9.40 -6.00 11.41
N LYS A 111 -9.81 -5.55 10.24
CA LYS A 111 -9.42 -6.14 8.96
C LYS A 111 -8.23 -5.38 8.39
N GLY A 112 -7.28 -6.10 7.80
CA GLY A 112 -6.22 -5.55 6.97
C GLY A 112 -6.71 -5.15 5.59
N ASP A 113 -7.84 -4.45 5.49
CA ASP A 113 -8.32 -3.77 4.30
C ASP A 113 -8.76 -2.36 4.72
N GLY A 114 -8.39 -1.35 3.95
CA GLY A 114 -8.80 0.01 4.25
C GLY A 114 -8.49 0.99 3.13
N LEU A 115 -9.14 2.15 3.23
CA LEU A 115 -9.06 3.24 2.29
C LEU A 115 -8.43 4.46 2.97
N TYR A 116 -7.37 4.97 2.37
CA TYR A 116 -6.67 6.17 2.78
C TYR A 116 -6.83 7.26 1.74
N THR A 117 -7.26 8.46 2.17
CA THR A 117 -7.41 9.62 1.30
C THR A 117 -6.33 10.66 1.62
N CYS A 118 -5.58 11.08 0.60
CA CYS A 118 -4.59 12.14 0.74
C CYS A 118 -5.23 13.54 0.72
N ARG A 119 -4.51 14.53 1.26
CA ARG A 119 -4.89 15.95 1.21
C ARG A 119 -5.16 16.48 -0.20
N LYS A 120 -4.53 15.88 -1.23
CA LYS A 120 -4.75 16.23 -2.66
C LYS A 120 -5.97 15.54 -3.29
N GLY A 121 -6.72 14.73 -2.54
CA GLY A 121 -7.91 14.01 -3.00
C GLY A 121 -7.65 12.67 -3.70
N PHE A 122 -6.41 12.17 -3.72
CA PHE A 122 -6.13 10.82 -4.22
C PHE A 122 -6.48 9.77 -3.17
N LYS A 123 -7.11 8.67 -3.61
CA LYS A 123 -7.52 7.54 -2.77
C LYS A 123 -6.57 6.36 -2.98
N PHE A 124 -6.21 5.71 -1.88
CA PHE A 124 -5.31 4.57 -1.82
C PHE A 124 -5.98 3.46 -1.05
N ARG A 125 -6.07 2.26 -1.63
CA ARG A 125 -6.63 1.09 -0.95
C ARG A 125 -5.51 0.15 -0.55
N ALA A 126 -5.34 -0.05 0.75
CA ALA A 126 -4.36 -0.96 1.30
C ALA A 126 -5.05 -2.27 1.70
N ARG A 127 -4.49 -3.40 1.27
CA ARG A 127 -4.96 -4.74 1.62
C ARG A 127 -3.77 -5.61 2.01
N VAL A 128 -3.90 -6.36 3.09
CA VAL A 128 -2.88 -7.32 3.53
C VAL A 128 -3.46 -8.72 3.51
N LYS A 129 -2.71 -9.64 2.90
CA LYS A 129 -2.96 -11.07 2.91
C LYS A 129 -1.85 -11.74 3.73
N VAL A 130 -2.24 -12.57 4.68
CA VAL A 130 -1.31 -13.35 5.50
C VAL A 130 -1.59 -14.83 5.26
N VAL A 131 -0.52 -15.57 4.97
CA VAL A 131 -0.56 -17.03 4.81
C VAL A 131 0.38 -17.64 5.83
N ASP A 132 -0.16 -18.52 6.66
CA ASP A 132 0.63 -19.34 7.57
C ASP A 132 1.38 -20.40 6.77
N LEU A 133 2.69 -20.49 6.97
CA LEU A 133 3.53 -21.56 6.43
C LEU A 133 3.62 -22.65 7.50
N ASP A 134 2.56 -23.44 7.61
CA ASP A 134 2.50 -24.62 8.46
C ASP A 134 2.83 -25.90 7.66
N GLN A 135 2.96 -27.00 8.39
CA GLN A 135 3.26 -28.33 7.85
C GLN A 135 2.14 -28.85 6.92
N ASP A 136 0.92 -28.30 7.02
CA ASP A 136 -0.27 -28.71 6.26
C ASP A 136 -0.49 -27.88 4.98
N SER A 137 0.01 -26.63 4.92
CA SER A 137 -0.16 -25.73 3.77
C SER A 137 0.85 -25.96 2.65
N SER A 138 1.92 -26.70 2.95
CA SER A 138 2.96 -27.07 1.99
C SER A 138 2.85 -28.56 1.72
N GLY A 139 2.54 -28.98 0.48
CA GLY A 139 2.53 -30.41 0.11
C GLY A 139 3.87 -31.15 0.34
N ALA A 140 4.91 -30.44 0.79
CA ALA A 140 6.15 -30.97 1.29
C ALA A 140 6.33 -30.56 2.77
N PRO A 141 6.59 -31.49 3.70
CA PRO A 141 6.84 -31.16 5.10
C PRO A 141 8.10 -30.31 5.20
N ILE A 142 7.98 -29.08 5.68
CA ILE A 142 9.14 -28.23 5.99
C ILE A 142 9.89 -28.89 7.15
N GLN A 143 11.07 -29.44 6.86
CA GLN A 143 11.97 -30.09 7.83
C GLN A 143 13.12 -29.14 8.11
N PHE A 144 13.36 -28.83 9.38
CA PHE A 144 14.52 -28.03 9.79
C PHE A 144 15.67 -28.98 10.13
N THR A 145 16.81 -28.79 9.45
CA THR A 145 18.03 -29.53 9.73
C THR A 145 18.96 -28.69 10.59
N MET A 146 19.30 -29.15 11.78
CA MET A 146 20.27 -28.49 12.66
C MET A 146 21.48 -29.40 12.89
N GLN A 147 22.68 -28.86 12.69
CA GLN A 147 23.92 -29.54 13.04
C GLN A 147 24.32 -29.15 14.47
N LEU A 148 24.16 -30.07 15.40
CA LEU A 148 24.62 -29.92 16.78
C LEU A 148 26.09 -30.37 16.87
N PRO A 149 26.96 -29.66 17.61
CA PRO A 149 28.35 -30.08 17.76
C PRO A 149 28.42 -31.48 18.39
N GLY A 150 29.04 -32.43 17.69
CA GLY A 150 29.21 -33.81 18.13
C GLY A 150 28.03 -34.77 17.88
N LYS A 151 26.96 -34.35 17.17
CA LYS A 151 25.83 -35.21 16.80
C LYS A 151 25.55 -35.18 15.29
N PRO A 152 25.05 -36.29 14.69
CA PRO A 152 24.63 -36.29 13.29
C PRO A 152 23.48 -35.29 13.07
N THR A 153 23.33 -34.81 11.83
CA THR A 153 22.28 -33.86 11.44
C THR A 153 20.90 -34.36 11.89
N GLN A 154 20.26 -33.62 12.80
CA GLN A 154 18.94 -33.98 13.31
C GLN A 154 17.87 -33.22 12.51
N TYR A 155 16.83 -33.95 12.12
CA TYR A 155 15.65 -33.42 11.44
C TYR A 155 14.58 -33.12 12.47
N PHE A 156 14.19 -31.86 12.59
CA PHE A 156 13.13 -31.42 13.48
C PHE A 156 11.86 -31.13 12.69
N LYS A 157 10.72 -31.64 13.19
CA LYS A 157 9.39 -31.26 12.68
C LYS A 157 8.94 -30.00 13.43
N ILE A 158 8.16 -29.13 12.78
CA ILE A 158 7.69 -27.86 13.36
C ILE A 158 6.99 -28.06 14.73
N LYS A 159 6.24 -29.15 14.86
CA LYS A 159 5.56 -29.54 16.11
C LYS A 159 6.49 -29.77 17.32
N ASP A 160 7.76 -30.07 17.06
CA ASP A 160 8.77 -30.36 18.08
C ASP A 160 9.59 -29.10 18.43
N LEU A 161 9.40 -28.00 17.67
CA LEU A 161 10.16 -26.75 17.80
C LEU A 161 9.37 -25.61 18.44
N VAL A 162 8.03 -25.60 18.33
CA VAL A 162 7.20 -24.46 18.77
C VAL A 162 5.94 -24.98 19.47
N PRO A 163 5.49 -24.34 20.57
CA PRO A 163 4.16 -24.60 21.13
C PRO A 163 3.05 -24.22 20.13
N LYS A 164 1.84 -24.76 20.33
CA LYS A 164 0.68 -24.38 19.49
C LYS A 164 0.41 -22.87 19.60
N ASP A 165 0.20 -22.21 18.47
CA ASP A 165 -0.24 -20.81 18.40
C ASP A 165 -1.68 -20.68 18.96
N SER A 166 -2.14 -19.45 19.12
CA SER A 166 -3.48 -19.01 19.51
C SER A 166 -4.60 -19.50 18.56
N TYR A 167 -4.22 -20.15 17.45
CA TYR A 167 -5.09 -20.82 16.48
C TYR A 167 -5.09 -22.35 16.62
N GLY A 168 -4.37 -22.90 17.62
CA GLY A 168 -4.18 -24.34 17.82
C GLY A 168 -3.24 -25.00 16.81
N LYS A 169 -2.59 -24.21 15.94
CA LYS A 169 -1.69 -24.67 14.87
C LYS A 169 -0.22 -24.54 15.25
N PHE A 170 0.61 -25.40 14.68
CA PHE A 170 2.06 -25.26 14.74
C PHE A 170 2.53 -24.40 13.58
N ASN A 171 2.77 -23.12 13.84
CA ASN A 171 3.20 -22.17 12.84
C ASN A 171 4.50 -21.48 13.26
N LEU A 172 5.49 -21.49 12.37
CA LEU A 172 6.82 -20.92 12.60
C LEU A 172 7.09 -19.72 11.68
N MET A 173 6.38 -19.61 10.55
CA MET A 173 6.57 -18.55 9.56
C MET A 173 5.24 -18.07 8.93
N LYS A 174 5.08 -16.75 8.82
CA LYS A 174 3.93 -16.11 8.18
C LYS A 174 4.44 -15.37 6.96
N LYS A 175 3.89 -15.71 5.80
CA LYS A 175 4.07 -14.94 4.57
C LYS A 175 3.08 -13.79 4.56
N ILE A 176 3.59 -12.57 4.61
CA ILE A 176 2.80 -11.34 4.59
C ILE A 176 2.90 -10.75 3.18
N VAL A 177 1.76 -10.49 2.56
CA VAL A 177 1.63 -9.85 1.26
C VAL A 177 0.83 -8.58 1.43
N VAL A 178 1.50 -7.43 1.35
CA VAL A 178 0.88 -6.10 1.37
C VAL A 178 0.63 -5.66 -0.06
N GLN A 179 -0.60 -5.27 -0.36
CA GLN A 179 -1.01 -4.67 -1.62
C GLN A 179 -1.49 -3.25 -1.35
N VAL A 180 -0.96 -2.27 -2.08
CA VAL A 180 -1.52 -0.92 -2.11
C VAL A 180 -1.94 -0.60 -3.53
N LYS A 181 -3.22 -0.30 -3.74
CA LYS A 181 -3.77 0.13 -5.02
C LYS A 181 -4.06 1.62 -5.00
N TRP A 182 -3.87 2.30 -6.14
CA TRP A 182 -4.23 3.71 -6.28
C TRP A 182 -4.68 4.03 -7.70
N SER A 183 -5.51 5.06 -7.83
CA SER A 183 -5.92 5.64 -9.11
C SER A 183 -5.13 6.93 -9.35
N ASN A 184 -4.85 7.22 -10.63
CA ASN A 184 -4.31 8.51 -11.06
C ASN A 184 -5.41 9.57 -11.20
N ILE A 185 -6.68 9.21 -10.96
CA ILE A 185 -7.83 10.10 -10.99
C ILE A 185 -8.18 10.46 -9.54
N LYS A 186 -8.40 11.76 -9.29
CA LYS A 186 -8.77 12.26 -7.96
C LYS A 186 -10.17 11.77 -7.56
N ASN A 187 -10.34 11.44 -6.29
CA ASN A 187 -11.58 10.99 -5.63
C ASN A 187 -12.21 9.68 -6.15
N LEU A 188 -11.60 9.03 -7.14
CA LEU A 188 -12.04 7.73 -7.63
C LEU A 188 -11.48 6.61 -6.76
N ASP A 189 -12.33 5.65 -6.36
CA ASP A 189 -11.83 4.47 -5.66
C ASP A 189 -11.00 3.62 -6.64
N PRO A 190 -9.77 3.21 -6.28
CA PRO A 190 -8.95 2.35 -7.14
C PRO A 190 -9.57 0.98 -7.47
N ASN A 191 -10.63 0.53 -6.81
CA ASN A 191 -11.37 -0.66 -7.23
C ASN A 191 -12.36 -0.40 -8.38
N GLU A 192 -12.80 0.84 -8.57
CA GLU A 192 -13.68 1.25 -9.66
C GLU A 192 -12.88 1.65 -10.92
N ASP A 193 -11.60 1.97 -10.75
CA ASP A 193 -10.71 2.33 -11.85
C ASP A 193 -10.10 1.08 -12.53
N THR A 194 -10.42 0.90 -13.81
CA THR A 194 -9.84 -0.16 -14.65
C THR A 194 -8.35 0.04 -14.94
N ARG A 195 -7.81 1.24 -14.72
CA ARG A 195 -6.40 1.61 -14.91
C ARG A 195 -5.69 1.88 -13.58
N ALA A 196 -6.22 1.38 -12.48
CA ALA A 196 -5.58 1.49 -11.18
C ALA A 196 -4.20 0.81 -11.19
N ASN A 197 -3.24 1.47 -10.55
CA ASN A 197 -1.92 0.91 -10.32
C ASN A 197 -1.90 0.18 -8.98
N SER A 198 -1.00 -0.79 -8.85
CA SER A 198 -0.84 -1.55 -7.62
C SER A 198 0.61 -1.88 -7.35
N VAL A 199 1.01 -1.76 -6.09
CA VAL A 199 2.31 -2.20 -5.60
C VAL A 199 2.11 -3.35 -4.63
N PHE A 200 2.98 -4.34 -4.72
CA PHE A 200 2.99 -5.50 -3.84
C PHE A 200 4.31 -5.56 -3.08
N LEU A 201 4.24 -5.72 -1.78
CA LEU A 201 5.37 -6.05 -0.94
C LEU A 201 5.13 -7.41 -0.32
N VAL A 202 6.15 -8.25 -0.34
CA VAL A 202 6.12 -9.58 0.24
C VAL A 202 7.24 -9.66 1.27
N GLY A 203 6.92 -10.16 2.45
CA GLY A 203 7.95 -10.56 3.39
C GLY A 203 7.51 -11.71 4.27
N PHE A 204 8.48 -12.22 5.00
CA PHE A 204 8.33 -13.39 5.84
C PHE A 204 8.66 -12.97 7.26
N LYS A 205 7.69 -13.17 8.14
CA LYS A 205 7.89 -13.02 9.58
C LYS A 205 8.03 -14.41 10.17
N SER A 206 8.90 -14.59 11.17
CA SER A 206 9.10 -15.85 11.87
C SER A 206 8.96 -15.67 13.38
N ASP A 207 8.36 -16.65 14.06
CA ASP A 207 8.28 -16.71 15.53
C ASP A 207 9.51 -17.44 16.09
N LEU A 208 10.70 -17.01 15.65
CA LEU A 208 12.00 -17.51 16.10
C LEU A 208 12.64 -16.48 17.02
N GLU A 209 11.91 -16.05 18.06
CA GLU A 209 12.52 -15.36 19.19
C GLU A 209 12.82 -16.41 20.27
N GLY A 210 14.07 -16.84 20.30
CA GLY A 210 14.73 -17.52 21.41
C GLY A 210 15.85 -16.65 21.94
#